data_AF-A0A6L4B8E9-F1
#
_entry.id   AF-A0A6L4B8E9-F1
#
_cell.length_a   1.000
_cell.length_b   1.000
_cell.length_c   1.000
_cell.angle_alpha   90.00
_cell.angle_beta   90.00
_cell.angle_gamma   90.00
#
_symmetry.space_group_name_H-M   'P 1'
#
loop_
_entity.id
_entity.type
_entity.pdbx_description
1 polymer ?
#
loop_
_entity_poly.entity_id
_entity_poly.type
_entity_poly.pdbx_seq_one_letter_code
_entity_poly.pdbx_strand_id
1 'polypeptide(L)'
;MPEVARVVPLPHEVDPQPQRAEVTALLEGGLIRVRLPDGREWDAAWLQAGGSTSIELAAHDWVIVLPPAGGHPAVVMGRIGPSARPPRRHACASRRPRC
;
A
#
# COMPACT_ATOMS: atom_id res chain seq x y z
N MET A 1 5.78 -50.87 13.80
CA MET A 1 5.97 -49.53 14.42
C MET A 1 5.57 -48.52 13.36
N PRO A 2 4.40 -47.86 13.43
CA PRO A 2 4.02 -46.88 12.42
C PRO A 2 4.84 -45.61 12.60
N GLU A 3 5.44 -45.16 11.50
CA GLU A 3 6.20 -43.91 11.41
C GLU A 3 5.26 -42.73 11.67
N VAL A 4 5.49 -42.01 12.77
CA VAL A 4 4.70 -40.82 13.12
C VAL A 4 5.26 -39.65 12.32
N ALA A 5 4.59 -39.28 11.24
CA ALA A 5 4.89 -38.07 10.50
C ALA A 5 4.81 -36.86 11.45
N ARG A 6 5.94 -36.21 11.70
CA ARG A 6 6.01 -34.98 12.48
C ARG A 6 5.70 -33.80 11.56
N VAL A 7 4.59 -33.11 11.83
CA VAL A 7 4.31 -31.82 11.19
C VAL A 7 5.32 -30.81 11.74
N VAL A 8 6.26 -30.40 10.90
CA VAL A 8 7.17 -29.29 11.21
C VAL A 8 6.44 -28.02 10.82
N PRO A 9 6.09 -27.13 11.77
CA PRO A 9 5.56 -25.82 11.42
C PRO A 9 6.64 -25.08 10.65
N LEU A 10 6.36 -24.76 9.38
CA LEU A 10 7.18 -23.83 8.63
C LEU A 10 7.18 -22.50 9.39
N PRO A 11 8.34 -21.81 9.50
CA PRO A 11 8.35 -20.49 10.10
C PRO A 11 7.33 -19.64 9.35
N HIS A 12 6.40 -19.03 10.08
CA HIS A 12 5.48 -18.05 9.50
C HIS A 12 6.33 -16.91 8.94
N GLU A 13 6.52 -16.87 7.62
CA GLU A 13 6.98 -15.66 6.97
C GLU A 13 5.96 -14.58 7.34
N VAL A 14 6.42 -13.59 8.10
CA VAL A 14 5.57 -12.48 8.50
C VAL A 14 5.23 -11.75 7.21
N ASP A 15 3.98 -11.87 6.77
CA ASP A 15 3.52 -11.15 5.59
C ASP A 15 3.90 -9.68 5.74
N PRO A 16 4.58 -9.08 4.74
CA PRO A 16 5.02 -7.70 4.82
C PRO A 16 3.77 -6.82 4.98
N GLN A 17 3.64 -6.18 6.13
CA GLN A 17 2.51 -5.30 6.35
C GLN A 17 2.74 -3.97 5.64
N PRO A 18 1.69 -3.36 5.06
CA PRO A 18 1.73 -2.00 4.56
C PRO A 18 2.22 -1.01 5.62
N GLN A 19 3.15 -0.15 5.22
CA GLN A 19 3.76 0.85 6.10
C GLN A 19 3.64 2.24 5.50
N ARG A 20 3.57 3.25 6.37
CA ARG A 20 3.66 4.65 5.97
C ARG A 20 5.12 5.00 5.69
N ALA A 21 5.38 5.69 4.59
CA ALA A 21 6.69 6.20 4.25
C ALA A 21 6.61 7.62 3.63
N GLU A 22 7.70 8.35 3.67
CA GLU A 22 7.87 9.65 3.00
C GLU A 22 8.59 9.44 1.66
N VAL A 23 8.12 10.07 0.59
CA VAL A 23 8.85 10.11 -0.68
C VAL A 23 10.06 11.03 -0.53
N THR A 24 11.26 10.52 -0.72
CA THR A 24 12.49 11.33 -0.66
C THR A 24 13.01 11.70 -2.04
N ALA A 25 12.77 10.87 -3.05
CA ALA A 25 13.14 11.18 -4.44
C ALA A 25 12.27 10.43 -5.46
N LEU A 26 12.15 11.00 -6.65
CA LEU A 26 11.68 10.31 -7.85
C LEU A 26 12.92 9.96 -8.68
N LEU A 27 13.10 8.67 -8.95
CA LEU A 27 14.28 8.14 -9.63
C LEU A 27 13.99 7.91 -11.12
N GLU A 28 15.06 7.74 -11.91
CA GLU A 28 14.93 7.33 -13.31
C GLU A 28 14.23 5.97 -13.43
N GLY A 29 13.53 5.75 -14.54
CA GLY A 29 12.76 4.52 -14.76
C GLY A 29 11.45 4.44 -13.98
N GLY A 30 11.02 5.53 -13.33
CA GLY A 30 9.73 5.59 -12.63
C GLY A 30 9.72 4.94 -11.25
N LEU A 31 10.91 4.68 -10.69
CA LEU A 31 11.06 4.25 -9.30
C LEU A 31 10.93 5.44 -8.34
N ILE A 32 10.49 5.15 -7.13
CA ILE A 32 10.26 6.12 -6.07
C ILE A 32 11.13 5.72 -4.88
N ARG A 33 12.03 6.59 -4.45
CA ARG A 33 12.74 6.38 -3.19
C ARG A 33 11.85 6.83 -2.03
N VAL A 34 11.64 5.93 -1.09
CA VAL A 34 10.83 6.18 0.09
C VAL A 34 11.62 5.91 1.36
N ARG A 35 11.36 6.72 2.39
CA ARG A 35 11.95 6.59 3.72
C ARG A 35 10.89 6.28 4.77
N LEU A 36 11.12 5.22 5.51
CA LEU A 36 10.29 4.80 6.64
C LEU A 36 10.52 5.69 7.87
N PRO A 37 9.59 5.68 8.85
CA PRO A 37 9.75 6.39 10.12
C PRO A 37 10.96 5.93 10.94
N ASP A 38 11.43 4.70 10.73
CA ASP A 38 12.62 4.14 11.37
C ASP A 38 13.94 4.51 10.65
N GLY A 39 13.86 5.28 9.57
CA GLY A 39 15.01 5.76 8.79
C GLY A 39 15.47 4.82 7.67
N ARG A 40 14.89 3.62 7.51
CA ARG A 40 15.21 2.75 6.38
C ARG A 40 14.68 3.34 5.07
N GLU A 41 15.44 3.16 4.00
CA GLU A 41 15.05 3.61 2.65
C GLU A 41 14.92 2.44 1.69
N TRP A 42 13.94 2.54 0.79
CA TRP A 42 13.69 1.57 -0.27
C TRP A 42 13.40 2.26 -1.59
N ASP A 43 13.77 1.59 -2.68
CA ASP A 43 13.33 1.92 -4.02
C ASP A 43 12.07 1.11 -4.32
N ALA A 44 10.99 1.82 -4.62
CA ALA A 44 9.67 1.23 -4.77
C ALA A 44 9.06 1.57 -6.13
N ALA A 45 8.42 0.57 -6.74
CA ALA A 45 7.60 0.78 -7.93
C ALA A 45 6.23 1.35 -7.54
N TRP A 46 5.63 2.17 -8.41
CA TRP A 46 4.27 2.65 -8.21
C TRP A 46 3.24 1.63 -8.69
N LEU A 47 2.30 1.25 -7.83
CA LEU A 47 1.18 0.40 -8.21
C LEU A 47 0.19 1.21 -9.06
N GLN A 48 0.24 1.02 -10.38
CA GLN A 48 -0.76 1.59 -11.27
C GLN A 48 -2.08 0.81 -11.18
N ALA A 49 -3.11 1.43 -10.59
CA ALA A 49 -4.48 0.98 -10.78
C ALA A 49 -4.96 1.46 -12.16
N GLY A 50 -5.52 0.58 -12.98
CA GLY A 50 -5.90 0.83 -14.39
C GLY A 50 -6.99 1.89 -14.65
N GLY A 51 -7.24 2.80 -13.71
CA GLY A 51 -8.06 3.99 -13.91
C GLY A 51 -7.17 5.23 -14.01
N SER A 52 -7.41 6.04 -15.05
CA SER A 52 -6.71 7.26 -15.48
C SER A 52 -6.69 8.42 -14.47
N THR A 53 -6.41 8.15 -13.20
CA THR A 53 -6.15 9.17 -12.19
C THR A 53 -4.64 9.38 -12.18
N SER A 54 -4.18 10.39 -12.93
CA SER A 54 -2.78 10.82 -12.87
C SER A 54 -2.53 11.40 -11.48
N ILE A 55 -2.15 10.54 -10.54
CA ILE A 55 -1.66 10.97 -9.23
C ILE A 55 -0.22 11.41 -9.44
N GLU A 56 0.01 12.73 -9.45
CA GLU A 56 1.35 13.27 -9.38
C GLU A 56 1.89 13.11 -7.94
N LEU A 57 3.02 12.41 -7.83
CA LEU A 57 3.81 12.34 -6.60
C LEU A 57 4.91 13.39 -6.65
N ALA A 58 5.20 13.96 -5.49
CA ALA A 58 6.34 14.83 -5.28
C ALA A 58 7.20 14.33 -4.11
N ALA A 59 8.42 14.84 -4.03
CA ALA A 59 9.21 14.71 -2.80
C ALA A 59 8.43 15.27 -1.61
N HIS A 60 8.60 14.67 -0.44
CA HIS A 60 7.89 14.93 0.81
C HIS A 60 6.40 14.54 0.85
N ASP A 61 5.86 13.93 -0.21
CA ASP A 61 4.56 13.28 -0.11
C ASP A 61 4.62 12.07 0.84
N TRP A 62 3.56 11.88 1.61
CA TRP A 62 3.38 10.67 2.40
C TRP A 62 2.70 9.61 1.56
N VAL A 63 3.17 8.36 1.66
CA VAL A 63 2.66 7.22 0.90
C VAL A 63 2.46 6.00 1.79
N ILE A 64 1.68 5.04 1.29
CA ILE A 64 1.63 3.68 1.82
C ILE A 64 2.50 2.80 0.92
N VAL A 65 3.49 2.13 1.52
CA VAL A 65 4.41 1.22 0.85
C VAL A 65 4.25 -0.20 1.39
N LEU A 66 4.28 -1.18 0.50
CA LEU A 66 4.48 -2.59 0.83
C LEU A 66 6.01 -2.86 0.85
N PRO A 67 6.57 -3.33 1.98
CA PRO A 67 7.98 -3.72 2.06
C PRO A 67 8.35 -4.79 1.03
N PRO A 68 9.64 -4.89 0.64
CA PRO A 68 10.09 -5.99 -0.20
C PRO A 68 9.95 -7.32 0.54
N ALA A 69 9.43 -8.34 -0.14
CA ALA A 69 9.26 -9.68 0.40
C ALA A 69 9.29 -10.74 -0.71
N GLY A 70 9.73 -11.96 -0.39
CA GLY A 70 9.73 -13.07 -1.35
C GLY A 70 10.50 -12.81 -2.64
N GLY A 71 11.53 -11.94 -2.61
CA GLY A 71 12.29 -11.53 -3.80
C GLY A 71 11.62 -10.44 -4.66
N HIS A 72 10.47 -9.91 -4.24
CA HIS A 72 9.80 -8.80 -4.91
C HIS A 72 10.26 -7.44 -4.35
N PRO A 73 10.33 -6.40 -5.21
CA PRO A 73 10.69 -5.05 -4.78
C PRO A 73 9.59 -4.43 -3.89
N ALA A 74 9.93 -3.34 -3.22
CA ALA A 74 8.94 -2.54 -2.52
C ALA A 74 7.93 -1.95 -3.53
N VAL A 75 6.69 -1.75 -3.08
CA VAL A 75 5.62 -1.21 -3.93
C VAL A 75 4.90 -0.08 -3.22
N VAL A 76 4.83 1.09 -3.84
CA VAL A 76 3.97 2.18 -3.39
C VAL A 76 2.55 1.88 -3.84
N MET A 77 1.65 1.73 -2.87
CA MET A 77 0.24 1.37 -3.12
C MET A 77 -0.66 2.60 -3.30
N GLY A 78 -0.23 3.76 -2.77
CA GLY A 78 -0.99 4.98 -2.87
C GLY A 78 -0.39 6.14 -2.08
N ARG A 79 -0.85 7.35 -2.39
CA ARG A 79 -0.48 8.59 -1.70
C ARG A 79 -1.46 8.88 -0.56
N ILE A 80 -0.93 9.30 0.58
CA ILE A 80 -1.66 9.81 1.74
C ILE A 80 -1.77 11.33 1.56
N GLY A 81 -2.95 11.80 1.18
CA GLY A 81 -3.22 13.21 0.97
C GLY A 81 -4.60 13.61 1.51
N PRO A 82 -4.93 14.91 1.48
CA PRO A 82 -6.27 15.37 1.81
C PRO A 82 -7.30 14.65 0.93
N SER A 83 -8.33 14.07 1.54
CA SER A 83 -9.42 13.44 0.79
C SER A 83 -10.07 14.51 -0.10
N ALA A 84 -10.03 14.32 -1.42
CA ALA A 84 -10.61 15.27 -2.38
C ALA A 84 -12.12 15.50 -2.17
N ARG A 85 -12.79 14.59 -1.46
CA ARG A 85 -14.12 14.76 -0.86
C ARG A 85 -14.38 13.50 -0.03
N PRO A 86 -14.82 13.59 1.24
CA PRO A 86 -15.45 12.43 1.86
C PRO A 86 -16.61 12.00 0.96
N PRO A 87 -16.82 10.68 0.71
CA PRO A 87 -17.98 10.23 -0.04
C PRO A 87 -19.19 10.88 0.62
N ARG A 88 -19.98 11.65 -0.16
CA ARG A 88 -21.24 12.18 0.34
C ARG A 88 -21.96 10.98 0.91
N ARG A 89 -22.25 11.00 2.23
CA ARG A 89 -23.11 10.00 2.86
C ARG A 89 -24.24 9.78 1.86
N HIS A 90 -24.42 8.56 1.38
CA HIS A 90 -25.65 8.22 0.68
C HIS A 90 -26.73 8.58 1.68
N ALA A 91 -27.33 9.76 1.53
CA ALA A 91 -28.49 10.13 2.31
C ALA A 91 -29.42 8.95 2.10
N CYS A 92 -29.74 8.26 3.19
CA CYS A 92 -30.75 7.24 3.18
C CYS A 92 -31.96 7.92 2.54
N ALA A 93 -32.16 7.64 1.26
CA ALA A 93 -33.36 8.01 0.56
C ALA A 93 -34.39 7.09 1.19
N SER A 94 -34.92 7.51 2.34
CA SER A 94 -36.15 7.03 2.90
C SER A 94 -37.24 7.40 1.90
N ARG A 95 -37.27 6.65 0.80
CA ARG A 95 -38.48 6.35 0.05
C ARG A 95 -39.45 5.78 1.06
N ARG A 96 -40.28 6.64 1.64
CA ARG A 96 -41.66 6.27 1.91
C ARG A 96 -42.49 6.78 0.75
N PRO A 97 -42.88 5.92 -0.20
CA PRO A 97 -44.16 6.07 -0.85
C PRO A 97 -45.23 5.33 -0.01
N ARG A 98 -46.44 5.89 0.03
CA ARG A 98 -47.72 5.32 0.54
C ARG A 98 -47.93 5.54 2.06
N CYS A 99 -49.05 6.04 2.56
CA CYS A 99 -50.39 6.34 2.03
C CYS A 99 -50.88 7.72 2.49
#